data_AF-A0A136HPI1-F1
#
_entry.id   AF-A0A136HPI1-F1
#
_cell.length_a   1.000
_cell.length_b   1.000
_cell.length_c   1.000
_cell.angle_alpha   90.00
_cell.angle_beta   90.00
_cell.angle_gamma   90.00
#
_symmetry.space_group_name_H-M   'P 1'
#
loop_
_entity.id
_entity.type
_entity.pdbx_description
1 polymer ?
#
loop_
_entity_poly.entity_id
_entity_poly.type
_entity_poly.pdbx_seq_one_letter_code
_entity_poly.pdbx_strand_id
1 'polypeptide(L)'
;MNTGRYSVIKVKQSLALLIMLMFSGTVLSETEGEWGYPMQPGESVWSIAHELLTDWREWKTIERLNNISNDRQMLPGTVLKIPRSLIRERQSDITILDVSGTVTAQVVMNDGSVKAHLPLVRGQSLGQGDQIKTSPQSSVLLEFDDGTQVLILENSLLKIKQATVVGSKRKVVDIKVFLEEGEAEIRANPAKVPGSQFLIDTPVAFATTKGTTYRVRAKEASTAAEVIEGKIGVENRLGGTTVGQGYGTLAKANQPPAKPKKLLPAPELPDLSAPIHYLPGKLVWNELEGAAKYRGQISPDQLFTSITYDSISNQPKMGLPASLQDKTYWLRVSAIGEEGLQGLSSVQKITVDARPFPPVRQAPRPSDAIYSGEVEFIWSRPEMAERFQMDIATDQRFETVTLHEEEISDTRFTATIMEPGHYYWRVTSVTSQGKVGPLGLAGEFTVKPIPAKPELQAPVSSEDEMFFSWNAEQDIAYYQLQLANDQAFNDIQVDETTERAELAIDKPQPGTYYIRVRAFDADDYAGEWTAPQQVEQPIENWWPLIFSGAAALLLML
;
A
#
# COMPACT_ATOMS: atom_id res chain seq x y z
N MET A 1 -6.27 60.28 47.59
CA MET A 1 -7.51 60.58 46.84
C MET A 1 -8.46 59.41 47.07
N ASN A 2 -9.38 59.63 48.00
CA ASN A 2 -10.32 58.68 48.63
C ASN A 2 -11.51 58.38 47.69
N THR A 3 -11.85 57.13 47.40
CA THR A 3 -12.86 56.26 48.07
C THR A 3 -14.30 56.77 48.03
N GLY A 4 -15.24 55.90 47.60
CA GLY A 4 -16.68 56.12 47.78
C GLY A 4 -17.62 55.26 46.92
N ARG A 5 -17.78 53.98 47.26
CA ARG A 5 -19.00 53.19 46.96
C ARG A 5 -20.17 53.75 47.79
N TYR A 6 -21.42 53.67 47.29
CA TYR A 6 -22.54 52.93 47.91
C TYR A 6 -23.82 53.05 47.06
N SER A 7 -24.54 51.94 46.98
CA SER A 7 -25.83 51.71 46.32
C SER A 7 -27.00 52.25 47.15
N VAL A 8 -28.20 52.38 46.56
CA VAL A 8 -29.48 51.77 47.01
C VAL A 8 -30.59 52.00 45.97
N ILE A 9 -31.45 50.98 45.89
CA ILE A 9 -32.55 50.61 44.99
C ILE A 9 -33.89 51.33 45.28
N LYS A 10 -34.75 51.53 44.25
CA LYS A 10 -36.23 51.25 44.17
C LYS A 10 -36.81 51.80 42.84
N VAL A 11 -37.20 51.01 41.83
CA VAL A 11 -38.41 50.15 41.62
C VAL A 11 -39.68 50.91 41.19
N LYS A 12 -40.14 50.64 39.94
CA LYS A 12 -41.53 50.47 39.39
C LYS A 12 -41.60 50.96 37.93
N GLN A 13 -42.27 50.36 36.94
CA GLN A 13 -42.91 49.06 36.71
C GLN A 13 -43.41 49.07 35.23
N SER A 14 -43.27 47.94 34.53
CA SER A 14 -44.24 47.32 33.59
C SER A 14 -44.32 47.64 32.08
N LEU A 15 -44.43 46.49 31.37
CA LEU A 15 -45.13 46.17 30.10
C LEU A 15 -44.30 46.26 28.79
N ALA A 16 -43.72 45.19 28.22
CA ALA A 16 -44.21 43.88 27.71
C ALA A 16 -44.63 43.88 26.23
N LEU A 17 -44.38 42.72 25.60
CA LEU A 17 -44.69 42.22 24.25
C LEU A 17 -43.73 42.63 23.12
N LEU A 18 -42.97 41.76 22.44
CA LEU A 18 -43.26 40.48 21.74
C LEU A 18 -42.98 40.69 20.24
N ILE A 19 -41.74 40.47 19.81
CA ILE A 19 -41.43 40.06 18.43
C ILE A 19 -40.51 38.85 18.54
N MET A 20 -41.12 37.74 18.97
CA MET A 20 -40.66 36.40 18.73
C MET A 20 -41.68 35.84 17.72
N LEU A 21 -41.39 35.96 16.42
CA LEU A 21 -42.23 35.40 15.37
C LEU A 21 -41.36 34.86 14.23
N MET A 22 -41.12 33.56 14.35
CA MET A 22 -41.29 32.56 13.30
C MET A 22 -40.41 32.68 12.06
N PHE A 23 -39.19 32.13 12.16
CA PHE A 23 -38.71 31.22 11.11
C PHE A 23 -38.98 29.78 11.56
N SER A 24 -40.26 29.40 11.54
CA SER A 24 -40.64 28.01 11.53
C SER A 24 -40.21 27.46 10.18
N GLY A 25 -39.09 26.74 10.14
CA GLY A 25 -38.79 25.85 9.04
C GLY A 25 -39.96 24.88 8.95
N THR A 26 -40.80 25.05 7.93
CA THR A 26 -41.83 24.08 7.61
C THR A 26 -41.09 22.80 7.24
N VAL A 27 -41.12 21.85 8.18
CA VAL A 27 -40.94 20.44 7.88
C VAL A 27 -41.91 20.13 6.75
N LEU A 28 -41.39 19.90 5.55
CA LEU A 28 -42.18 19.38 4.45
C LEU A 28 -42.51 17.94 4.81
N SER A 29 -43.66 17.76 5.45
CA SER A 29 -44.34 16.47 5.47
C SER A 29 -44.75 16.18 4.03
N GLU A 30 -44.00 15.33 3.31
CA GLU A 30 -44.50 14.64 2.12
C GLU A 30 -45.72 13.86 2.59
N THR A 31 -46.93 14.37 2.34
CA THR A 31 -48.13 13.53 2.31
C THR A 31 -47.93 12.54 1.16
N GLU A 32 -48.15 11.25 1.41
CA GLU A 32 -47.84 10.07 0.56
C GLU A 32 -48.37 10.08 -0.89
N GLY A 33 -48.86 11.20 -1.42
CA GLY A 33 -49.32 11.36 -2.80
C GLY A 33 -49.13 12.74 -3.44
N GLU A 34 -48.39 13.67 -2.82
CA GLU A 34 -48.20 15.03 -3.35
C GLU A 34 -46.70 15.36 -3.54
N TRP A 35 -46.34 15.94 -4.68
CA TRP A 35 -45.00 16.43 -4.99
C TRP A 35 -44.94 17.96 -4.92
N GLY A 36 -43.94 18.49 -4.20
CA GLY A 36 -43.69 19.93 -4.08
C GLY A 36 -42.76 20.44 -5.18
N TYR A 37 -43.31 21.14 -6.18
CA TYR A 37 -42.55 21.72 -7.28
C TYR A 37 -42.30 23.23 -7.06
N PRO A 38 -41.05 23.69 -6.88
CA PRO A 38 -40.74 25.12 -6.81
C PRO A 38 -40.81 25.74 -8.19
N MET A 39 -41.77 26.64 -8.38
CA MET A 39 -41.99 27.36 -9.63
C MET A 39 -40.76 28.17 -10.05
N GLN A 40 -40.35 28.09 -11.32
CA GLN A 40 -39.20 28.81 -11.87
C GLN A 40 -39.60 30.20 -12.41
N PRO A 41 -38.63 31.13 -12.57
CA PRO A 41 -38.91 32.44 -13.17
C PRO A 41 -39.54 32.32 -14.55
N GLY A 42 -40.68 33.00 -14.74
CA GLY A 42 -41.41 33.04 -16.02
C GLY A 42 -42.34 31.86 -16.29
N GLU A 43 -42.48 30.93 -15.34
CA GLU A 43 -43.46 29.85 -15.44
C GLU A 43 -44.88 30.30 -15.08
N SER A 44 -45.86 29.50 -15.48
CA SER A 44 -47.24 29.59 -14.98
C SER A 44 -47.76 28.18 -14.70
N VAL A 45 -48.88 28.05 -13.98
CA VAL A 45 -49.49 26.73 -13.72
C VAL A 45 -49.79 26.02 -15.04
N TRP A 46 -50.19 26.77 -16.07
CA TRP A 46 -50.41 26.25 -17.42
C TRP A 46 -49.14 25.67 -18.08
N SER A 47 -48.00 26.38 -18.00
CA SER A 47 -46.74 25.89 -18.59
C SER A 47 -46.17 24.70 -17.82
N ILE A 48 -46.32 24.72 -16.50
CA ILE A 48 -45.93 23.64 -15.58
C ILE A 48 -46.76 22.39 -15.86
N ALA A 49 -48.06 22.55 -16.10
CA ALA A 49 -48.93 21.43 -16.41
C ALA A 49 -48.59 20.74 -17.73
N HIS A 50 -48.23 21.50 -18.76
CA HIS A 50 -47.73 20.95 -20.03
C HIS A 50 -46.41 20.19 -19.88
N GLU A 51 -45.58 20.62 -18.93
CA GLU A 51 -44.27 20.05 -18.71
C GLU A 51 -44.34 18.77 -17.86
N LEU A 52 -45.13 18.81 -16.78
CA LEU A 52 -45.07 17.83 -15.68
C LEU A 52 -46.24 16.84 -15.66
N LEU A 53 -47.43 17.17 -16.18
CA LEU A 53 -48.62 16.32 -16.05
C LEU A 53 -48.80 15.34 -17.23
N THR A 54 -49.43 14.20 -16.94
CA THR A 54 -49.85 13.22 -17.96
C THR A 54 -50.95 13.79 -18.84
N ASP A 55 -51.96 14.44 -18.23
CA ASP A 55 -52.93 15.27 -18.93
C ASP A 55 -52.75 16.73 -18.49
N TRP A 56 -52.19 17.55 -19.38
CA TRP A 56 -51.97 18.98 -19.13
C TRP A 56 -53.26 19.74 -18.79
N ARG A 57 -54.44 19.21 -19.16
CA ARG A 57 -55.75 19.85 -18.89
C ARG A 57 -56.10 19.88 -17.41
N GLU A 58 -55.43 19.07 -16.59
CA GLU A 58 -55.57 19.03 -15.12
C GLU A 58 -54.92 20.23 -14.41
N TRP A 59 -54.37 21.19 -15.14
CA TRP A 59 -53.83 22.43 -14.57
C TRP A 59 -54.83 23.19 -13.67
N LYS A 60 -56.13 23.14 -13.98
CA LYS A 60 -57.19 23.73 -13.13
C LYS A 60 -57.34 23.02 -11.77
N THR A 61 -57.05 21.72 -11.74
CA THR A 61 -57.02 20.94 -10.50
C THR A 61 -55.84 21.40 -9.64
N ILE A 62 -54.69 21.68 -10.26
CA ILE A 62 -53.52 22.25 -9.58
C ILE A 62 -53.80 23.65 -9.02
N GLU A 63 -54.45 24.52 -9.79
CA GLU A 63 -54.86 25.86 -9.30
C GLU A 63 -55.76 25.76 -8.07
N ARG A 64 -56.79 24.90 -8.14
CA ARG A 64 -57.74 24.70 -7.03
C ARG A 64 -57.04 24.16 -5.79
N LEU A 65 -56.16 23.16 -5.95
CA LEU A 65 -55.45 22.52 -4.84
C LEU A 65 -54.47 23.48 -4.14
N ASN A 66 -53.88 24.41 -4.89
CA ASN A 66 -52.94 25.39 -4.36
C ASN A 66 -53.58 26.75 -4.02
N ASN A 67 -54.91 26.86 -4.09
CA ASN A 67 -55.67 28.11 -3.87
C ASN A 67 -55.17 29.28 -4.74
N ILE A 68 -54.87 29.03 -6.01
CA ILE A 68 -54.33 30.03 -6.94
C ILE A 68 -55.49 30.70 -7.67
N SER A 69 -55.62 32.01 -7.50
CA SER A 69 -56.65 32.81 -8.19
C SER A 69 -56.15 33.42 -9.49
N ASN A 70 -54.83 33.59 -9.65
CA ASN A 70 -54.19 34.14 -10.85
C ASN A 70 -52.75 33.61 -10.96
N ASP A 71 -52.53 32.65 -11.86
CA ASP A 71 -51.24 32.00 -12.07
C ASP A 71 -50.13 32.95 -12.56
N ARG A 72 -50.49 34.07 -13.21
CA ARG A 72 -49.55 35.07 -13.74
C ARG A 72 -48.95 36.00 -12.71
N GLN A 73 -49.49 36.03 -11.48
CA GLN A 73 -48.99 36.85 -10.37
C GLN A 73 -48.16 36.05 -9.38
N MET A 74 -47.93 34.77 -9.66
CA MET A 74 -47.14 33.91 -8.79
C MET A 74 -45.67 34.34 -8.81
N LEU A 75 -45.07 34.39 -7.62
CA LEU A 75 -43.66 34.72 -7.49
C LEU A 75 -42.81 33.49 -7.85
N PRO A 76 -41.68 33.68 -8.54
CA PRO A 76 -40.69 32.62 -8.69
C PRO A 76 -40.28 32.07 -7.32
N GLY A 77 -40.18 30.74 -7.21
CA GLY A 77 -39.91 30.03 -5.97
C GLY A 77 -41.15 29.58 -5.18
N THR A 78 -42.37 29.99 -5.56
CA THR A 78 -43.60 29.45 -4.97
C THR A 78 -43.66 27.93 -5.17
N VAL A 79 -43.82 27.17 -4.07
CA VAL A 79 -43.90 25.71 -4.12
C VAL A 79 -45.32 25.28 -4.41
N LEU A 80 -45.53 24.69 -5.57
CA LEU A 80 -46.79 24.08 -6.00
C LEU A 80 -46.86 22.65 -5.49
N LYS A 81 -47.98 22.29 -4.85
CA LYS A 81 -48.35 20.92 -4.55
C LYS A 81 -49.01 20.30 -5.77
N ILE A 82 -48.43 19.23 -6.29
CA ILE A 82 -48.93 18.52 -7.47
C ILE A 82 -49.17 17.07 -7.07
N PRO A 83 -50.41 16.55 -7.15
CA PRO A 83 -50.67 15.14 -6.89
C PRO A 83 -49.85 14.24 -7.81
N ARG A 84 -49.09 13.28 -7.25
CA ARG A 84 -48.24 12.36 -8.01
C ARG A 84 -49.02 11.57 -9.07
N SER A 85 -50.29 11.27 -8.80
CA SER A 85 -51.19 10.59 -9.76
C SER A 85 -51.44 11.37 -11.06
N LEU A 86 -51.26 12.69 -11.05
CA LEU A 86 -51.42 13.54 -12.23
C LEU A 86 -50.11 13.71 -13.01
N ILE A 87 -48.98 13.40 -12.38
CA ILE A 87 -47.65 13.62 -12.94
C ILE A 87 -47.36 12.57 -14.00
N ARG A 88 -46.72 12.99 -15.09
CA ARG A 88 -46.15 12.09 -16.07
C ARG A 88 -44.85 11.53 -15.51
N GLU A 89 -44.84 10.24 -15.21
CA GLU A 89 -43.68 9.55 -14.67
C GLU A 89 -43.18 8.48 -15.65
N ARG A 90 -41.86 8.32 -15.71
CA ARG A 90 -41.20 7.15 -16.28
C ARG A 90 -40.07 6.70 -15.35
N GLN A 91 -39.67 5.44 -15.44
CA GLN A 91 -38.48 4.99 -14.73
C GLN A 91 -37.25 5.72 -15.27
N SER A 92 -36.39 6.16 -14.35
CA SER A 92 -35.06 6.68 -14.68
C SER A 92 -34.21 5.54 -15.19
N ASP A 93 -33.46 5.79 -16.26
CA ASP A 93 -32.38 4.91 -16.63
C ASP A 93 -31.26 5.07 -15.58
N ILE A 94 -30.73 3.96 -15.10
CA ILE A 94 -29.60 3.92 -14.17
C ILE A 94 -28.51 3.15 -14.87
N THR A 95 -27.37 3.79 -15.14
CA THR A 95 -26.29 3.18 -15.91
C THR A 95 -25.08 2.94 -15.00
N ILE A 96 -24.49 1.76 -15.12
CA ILE A 96 -23.21 1.46 -14.47
C ILE A 96 -22.09 2.06 -15.31
N LEU A 97 -21.48 3.15 -14.83
CA LEU A 97 -20.40 3.83 -15.54
C LEU A 97 -19.06 3.10 -15.40
N ASP A 98 -18.81 2.52 -14.23
CA ASP A 98 -17.58 1.80 -13.93
C ASP A 98 -17.79 0.72 -12.87
N VAL A 99 -16.99 -0.34 -12.96
CA VAL A 99 -16.94 -1.44 -11.99
C VAL A 99 -15.48 -1.80 -11.75
N SER A 100 -15.06 -1.80 -10.50
CA SER A 100 -13.75 -2.28 -10.05
C SER A 100 -13.95 -3.41 -9.04
N GLY A 101 -13.17 -4.48 -9.15
CA GLY A 101 -13.27 -5.66 -8.29
C GLY A 101 -14.53 -6.49 -8.53
N THR A 102 -15.04 -7.13 -7.47
CA THR A 102 -16.21 -8.00 -7.51
C THR A 102 -17.45 -7.25 -7.02
N VAL A 103 -18.38 -7.01 -7.94
CA VAL A 103 -19.65 -6.35 -7.66
C VAL A 103 -20.78 -7.22 -8.18
N THR A 104 -21.79 -7.44 -7.35
CA THR A 104 -22.93 -8.29 -7.68
C THR A 104 -24.26 -7.59 -7.41
N ALA A 105 -25.26 -7.83 -8.26
CA ALA A 105 -26.65 -7.55 -7.96
C ALA A 105 -27.30 -8.77 -7.30
N GLN A 106 -28.05 -8.56 -6.24
CA GLN A 106 -28.86 -9.60 -5.61
C GLN A 106 -30.24 -9.63 -6.25
N VAL A 107 -30.60 -10.80 -6.77
CA VAL A 107 -31.98 -11.08 -7.19
C VAL A 107 -32.73 -11.61 -5.99
N VAL A 108 -33.71 -10.85 -5.50
CA VAL A 108 -34.53 -11.24 -4.35
C VAL A 108 -35.85 -11.86 -4.84
N MET A 109 -36.23 -13.01 -4.28
CA MET A 109 -37.51 -13.67 -4.51
C MET A 109 -38.67 -12.90 -3.84
N ASN A 110 -39.91 -13.20 -4.22
CA ASN A 110 -41.10 -12.60 -3.61
C ASN A 110 -41.23 -12.86 -2.09
N ASP A 111 -40.57 -13.89 -1.57
CA ASP A 111 -40.52 -14.23 -0.14
C ASP A 111 -39.36 -13.54 0.62
N GLY A 112 -38.58 -12.68 -0.06
CA GLY A 112 -37.44 -11.98 0.50
C GLY A 112 -36.13 -12.76 0.50
N SER A 113 -36.11 -14.01 0.03
CA SER A 113 -34.87 -14.81 -0.06
C SER A 113 -34.01 -14.41 -1.27
N VAL A 114 -32.69 -14.48 -1.13
CA VAL A 114 -31.76 -14.18 -2.24
C VAL A 114 -31.70 -15.38 -3.19
N LYS A 115 -32.19 -15.20 -4.42
CA LYS A 115 -32.22 -16.21 -5.48
C LYS A 115 -30.86 -16.43 -6.12
N ALA A 116 -30.14 -15.33 -6.38
CA ALA A 116 -28.87 -15.35 -7.11
C ALA A 116 -28.09 -14.04 -6.89
N HIS A 117 -26.78 -14.12 -7.02
CA HIS A 117 -25.87 -12.99 -7.15
C HIS A 117 -25.37 -12.93 -8.58
N LEU A 118 -25.77 -11.90 -9.33
CA LEU A 118 -25.36 -11.71 -10.72
C LEU A 118 -24.20 -10.71 -10.76
N PRO A 119 -23.06 -11.02 -11.41
CA PRO A 119 -21.98 -10.05 -11.55
C PRO A 119 -22.46 -8.83 -12.34
N LEU A 120 -22.12 -7.64 -11.86
CA LEU A 120 -22.40 -6.39 -12.54
C LEU A 120 -21.23 -6.00 -13.43
N VAL A 121 -21.54 -5.48 -14.62
CA VAL A 121 -20.54 -5.04 -15.60
C VAL A 121 -20.82 -3.62 -16.07
N ARG A 122 -19.77 -2.95 -16.56
CA ARG A 122 -19.88 -1.60 -17.12
C ARG A 122 -20.89 -1.55 -18.28
N GLY A 123 -21.69 -0.49 -18.33
CA GLY A 123 -22.70 -0.24 -19.34
C GLY A 123 -24.04 -0.95 -19.11
N GLN A 124 -24.12 -1.83 -18.12
CA GLN A 124 -25.38 -2.47 -17.74
C GLN A 124 -26.35 -1.44 -17.15
N SER A 125 -27.64 -1.57 -17.48
CA SER A 125 -28.71 -0.80 -16.86
C SER A 125 -29.23 -1.48 -15.60
N LEU A 126 -29.51 -0.69 -14.57
CA LEU A 126 -30.17 -1.11 -13.35
C LEU A 126 -31.58 -0.52 -13.26
N GLY A 127 -32.44 -1.20 -12.53
CA GLY A 127 -33.82 -0.82 -12.31
C GLY A 127 -34.13 -0.49 -10.85
N GLN A 128 -35.33 0.04 -10.65
CA GLN A 128 -35.91 0.16 -9.32
C GLN A 128 -36.08 -1.23 -8.68
N GLY A 129 -35.70 -1.35 -7.42
CA GLY A 129 -35.76 -2.58 -6.64
C GLY A 129 -34.44 -3.34 -6.56
N ASP A 130 -33.50 -3.07 -7.48
CA ASP A 130 -32.20 -3.73 -7.53
C ASP A 130 -31.38 -3.44 -6.27
N GLN A 131 -30.65 -4.45 -5.82
CA GLN A 131 -29.79 -4.40 -4.65
C GLN A 131 -28.35 -4.75 -5.06
N ILE A 132 -27.44 -3.81 -4.84
CA ILE A 132 -26.05 -3.85 -5.25
C ILE A 132 -25.20 -4.19 -4.03
N LYS A 133 -24.35 -5.21 -4.16
CA LYS A 133 -23.38 -5.62 -3.15
C LYS A 133 -21.97 -5.52 -3.71
N THR A 134 -21.10 -4.82 -3.01
CA THR A 134 -19.66 -4.72 -3.30
C THR A 134 -18.86 -5.56 -2.31
N SER A 135 -17.91 -6.34 -2.84
CA SER A 135 -16.96 -7.12 -2.03
C SER A 135 -15.80 -6.24 -1.51
N PRO A 136 -14.88 -6.77 -0.68
CA PRO A 136 -13.61 -6.10 -0.39
C PRO A 136 -12.88 -5.67 -1.67
N GLN A 137 -12.21 -4.53 -1.64
CA GLN A 137 -11.45 -3.93 -2.75
C GLN A 137 -12.27 -3.81 -4.05
N SER A 138 -13.56 -3.50 -3.90
CA SER A 138 -14.48 -3.39 -5.03
C SER A 138 -15.28 -2.09 -4.94
N SER A 139 -15.59 -1.49 -6.09
CA SER A 139 -16.41 -0.28 -6.18
C SER A 139 -17.25 -0.28 -7.44
N VAL A 140 -18.38 0.40 -7.41
CA VAL A 140 -19.24 0.59 -8.59
C VAL A 140 -19.76 2.01 -8.63
N LEU A 141 -19.70 2.63 -9.82
CA LEU A 141 -20.23 3.95 -10.06
C LEU A 141 -21.54 3.87 -10.84
N LEU A 142 -22.60 4.40 -10.25
CA LEU A 142 -23.91 4.54 -10.87
C LEU A 142 -24.11 5.99 -11.34
N GLU A 143 -24.74 6.15 -12.49
CA GLU A 143 -25.23 7.44 -12.99
C GLU A 143 -26.73 7.38 -13.28
N PHE A 144 -27.45 8.41 -12.82
CA PHE A 144 -28.87 8.61 -13.02
C PHE A 144 -29.14 9.65 -14.12
N ASP A 145 -30.39 9.74 -14.59
CA ASP A 145 -30.77 10.58 -15.73
C ASP A 145 -30.52 12.10 -15.53
N ASP A 146 -30.50 12.59 -14.28
CA ASP A 146 -30.18 13.98 -13.92
C ASP A 146 -28.67 14.25 -13.76
N GLY A 147 -27.83 13.25 -14.06
CA GLY A 147 -26.38 13.30 -13.89
C GLY A 147 -25.92 13.07 -12.46
N THR A 148 -26.82 12.74 -11.52
CA THR A 148 -26.42 12.31 -10.18
C THR A 148 -25.55 11.07 -10.27
N GLN A 149 -24.42 11.10 -9.57
CA GLN A 149 -23.47 10.00 -9.51
C GLN A 149 -23.39 9.45 -8.09
N VAL A 150 -23.48 8.13 -7.96
CA VAL A 150 -23.37 7.40 -6.69
C VAL A 150 -22.26 6.36 -6.82
N LEU A 151 -21.12 6.63 -6.18
CA LEU A 151 -20.01 5.70 -6.07
C LEU A 151 -20.21 4.85 -4.81
N ILE A 152 -20.45 3.57 -4.98
CA ILE A 152 -20.59 2.60 -3.90
C ILE A 152 -19.22 1.97 -3.66
N LEU A 153 -18.69 2.09 -2.45
CA LEU A 153 -17.36 1.60 -2.09
C LEU A 153 -17.40 0.17 -1.55
N GLU A 154 -16.25 -0.38 -1.18
CA GLU A 154 -16.12 -1.77 -0.74
C GLU A 154 -17.01 -2.11 0.47
N ASN A 155 -17.37 -3.39 0.60
CA ASN A 155 -18.17 -3.92 1.71
C ASN A 155 -19.50 -3.18 1.92
N SER A 156 -20.17 -2.85 0.82
CA SER A 156 -21.41 -2.07 0.85
C SER A 156 -22.59 -2.86 0.31
N LEU A 157 -23.77 -2.51 0.80
CA LEU A 157 -25.06 -3.02 0.36
C LEU A 157 -26.02 -1.86 0.14
N LEU A 158 -26.33 -1.56 -1.11
CA LEU A 158 -27.22 -0.46 -1.49
C LEU A 158 -28.41 -0.97 -2.29
N LYS A 159 -29.61 -0.51 -1.94
CA LYS A 159 -30.85 -0.79 -2.67
C LYS A 159 -31.39 0.46 -3.35
N ILE A 160 -31.76 0.34 -4.62
CA ILE A 160 -32.45 1.40 -5.36
C ILE A 160 -33.94 1.31 -5.02
N LYS A 161 -34.44 2.16 -4.12
CA LYS A 161 -35.86 2.15 -3.73
C LYS A 161 -36.74 2.82 -4.76
N GLN A 162 -36.27 3.93 -5.34
CA GLN A 162 -37.00 4.71 -6.32
C GLN A 162 -36.02 5.46 -7.23
N ALA A 163 -36.32 5.51 -8.52
CA ALA A 163 -35.62 6.33 -9.49
C ALA A 163 -36.61 6.70 -10.60
N THR A 164 -37.27 7.84 -10.43
CA THR A 164 -38.38 8.25 -11.31
C THR A 164 -38.05 9.57 -11.98
N VAL A 165 -38.20 9.63 -13.30
CA VAL A 165 -38.16 10.88 -14.06
C VAL A 165 -39.57 11.45 -14.13
N VAL A 166 -39.70 12.70 -13.72
CA VAL A 166 -40.93 13.47 -13.64
C VAL A 166 -40.99 14.48 -14.78
N GLY A 167 -42.08 14.46 -15.54
CA GLY A 167 -42.33 15.37 -16.64
C GLY A 167 -41.84 14.88 -18.00
N SER A 168 -41.83 15.79 -18.98
CA SER A 168 -41.68 15.43 -20.41
C SER A 168 -40.42 15.98 -21.09
N LYS A 169 -39.96 17.21 -20.77
CA LYS A 169 -38.75 17.82 -21.37
C LYS A 169 -37.63 17.99 -20.36
N ARG A 170 -37.94 18.33 -19.11
CA ARG A 170 -36.99 18.45 -18.01
C ARG A 170 -36.79 17.08 -17.41
N LYS A 171 -35.52 16.66 -17.31
CA LYS A 171 -35.12 15.46 -16.58
C LYS A 171 -35.13 15.72 -15.08
N VAL A 172 -36.30 16.06 -14.53
CA VAL A 172 -36.46 16.16 -13.09
C VAL A 172 -36.51 14.74 -12.55
N VAL A 173 -35.60 14.38 -11.66
CA VAL A 173 -35.50 13.00 -11.16
C VAL A 173 -35.70 12.98 -9.65
N ASP A 174 -36.56 12.10 -9.17
CA ASP A 174 -36.74 11.74 -7.76
C ASP A 174 -36.02 10.41 -7.50
N ILE A 175 -34.89 10.49 -6.80
CA ILE A 175 -34.00 9.36 -6.52
C ILE A 175 -34.03 9.07 -5.02
N LYS A 176 -34.43 7.85 -4.66
CA LYS A 176 -34.38 7.33 -3.29
C LYS A 176 -33.57 6.04 -3.26
N VAL A 177 -32.46 6.05 -2.55
CA VAL A 177 -31.60 4.89 -2.33
C VAL A 177 -31.53 4.53 -0.85
N PHE A 178 -31.27 3.27 -0.53
CA PHE A 178 -31.08 2.79 0.84
C PHE A 178 -29.72 2.13 0.96
N LEU A 179 -28.82 2.74 1.72
CA LEU A 179 -27.53 2.18 2.08
C LEU A 179 -27.69 1.43 3.40
N GLU A 180 -27.77 0.11 3.31
CA GLU A 180 -27.96 -0.77 4.47
C GLU A 180 -26.67 -0.86 5.30
N GLU A 181 -25.55 -1.05 4.62
CA GLU A 181 -24.21 -1.10 5.22
C GLU A 181 -23.16 -0.61 4.21
N GLY A 182 -22.05 -0.11 4.72
CA GLY A 182 -20.88 0.31 3.94
C GLY A 182 -20.85 1.81 3.69
N GLU A 183 -20.44 2.21 2.49
CA GLU A 183 -20.21 3.61 2.14
C GLU A 183 -20.61 3.94 0.71
N ALA A 184 -21.21 5.12 0.55
CA ALA A 184 -21.46 5.72 -0.73
C ALA A 184 -20.93 7.17 -0.76
N GLU A 185 -20.27 7.53 -1.86
CA GLU A 185 -19.98 8.92 -2.21
C GLU A 185 -20.99 9.39 -3.25
N ILE A 186 -21.58 10.55 -3.01
CA ILE A 186 -22.68 11.07 -3.81
C ILE A 186 -22.28 12.44 -4.35
N ARG A 187 -22.40 12.59 -5.68
CA ARG A 187 -22.42 13.88 -6.37
C ARG A 187 -23.82 14.09 -6.91
N ALA A 188 -24.68 14.71 -6.09
CA ALA A 188 -26.10 14.85 -6.37
C ALA A 188 -26.38 16.06 -7.27
N ASN A 189 -27.12 15.84 -8.35
CA ASN A 189 -27.62 16.86 -9.28
C ASN A 189 -26.56 17.92 -9.67
N PRO A 190 -25.42 17.50 -10.28
CA PRO A 190 -24.34 18.42 -10.64
C PRO A 190 -24.77 19.48 -11.66
N ALA A 191 -25.75 19.16 -12.52
CA ALA A 191 -26.34 20.09 -13.47
C ALA A 191 -27.32 21.10 -12.84
N LYS A 192 -27.59 20.99 -11.52
CA LYS A 192 -28.51 21.85 -10.76
C LYS A 192 -29.90 21.94 -11.40
N VAL A 193 -30.39 20.84 -11.95
CA VAL A 193 -31.74 20.71 -12.52
C VAL A 193 -32.77 21.06 -11.45
N PRO A 194 -33.58 22.12 -11.64
CA PRO A 194 -34.56 22.51 -10.64
C PRO A 194 -35.64 21.45 -10.45
N GLY A 195 -35.95 21.12 -9.19
CA GLY A 195 -36.97 20.14 -8.83
C GLY A 195 -36.45 18.72 -8.60
N SER A 196 -35.25 18.37 -9.08
CA SER A 196 -34.65 17.05 -8.81
C SER A 196 -34.30 16.90 -7.33
N GLN A 197 -34.56 15.72 -6.80
CA GLN A 197 -34.34 15.38 -5.39
C GLN A 197 -33.53 14.09 -5.30
N PHE A 198 -32.55 14.09 -4.40
CA PHE A 198 -31.81 12.90 -4.05
C PHE A 198 -31.90 12.67 -2.55
N LEU A 199 -32.35 11.48 -2.17
CA LEU A 199 -32.49 11.02 -0.81
C LEU A 199 -31.76 9.69 -0.65
N ILE A 200 -30.91 9.62 0.38
CA ILE A 200 -30.26 8.39 0.81
C ILE A 200 -30.69 8.06 2.23
N ASP A 201 -31.37 6.93 2.36
CA ASP A 201 -31.74 6.31 3.63
C ASP A 201 -30.60 5.43 4.14
N THR A 202 -30.48 5.36 5.46
CA THR A 202 -29.70 4.35 6.19
C THR A 202 -30.58 3.77 7.31
N PRO A 203 -30.12 2.73 8.05
CA PRO A 203 -30.94 2.16 9.13
C PRO A 203 -31.33 3.13 10.25
N VAL A 204 -30.59 4.22 10.46
CA VAL A 204 -30.79 5.12 11.61
C VAL A 204 -31.02 6.59 11.26
N ALA A 205 -30.85 6.97 10.00
CA ALA A 205 -31.05 8.33 9.50
C ALA A 205 -31.33 8.33 8.00
N PHE A 206 -31.71 9.49 7.47
CA PHE A 206 -31.71 9.75 6.04
C PHE A 206 -31.08 11.11 5.77
N ALA A 207 -30.52 11.27 4.58
CA ALA A 207 -29.94 12.53 4.13
C ALA A 207 -30.63 13.02 2.85
N THR A 208 -31.01 14.30 2.84
CA THR A 208 -31.65 14.97 1.70
C THR A 208 -30.76 16.09 1.17
N THR A 209 -30.64 16.16 -0.15
CA THR A 209 -29.67 17.07 -0.79
C THR A 209 -30.20 17.73 -2.05
N LYS A 210 -29.54 18.82 -2.43
CA LYS A 210 -29.77 19.52 -3.69
C LYS A 210 -28.47 20.17 -4.16
N GLY A 211 -27.79 19.56 -5.13
CA GLY A 211 -26.55 20.10 -5.69
C GLY A 211 -25.38 20.03 -4.71
N THR A 212 -25.06 18.84 -4.21
CA THR A 212 -24.11 18.63 -3.10
C THR A 212 -23.19 17.45 -3.42
N THR A 213 -21.91 17.57 -3.03
CA THR A 213 -20.97 16.45 -2.98
C THR A 213 -20.74 16.06 -1.52
N TYR A 214 -21.04 14.81 -1.17
CA TYR A 214 -20.99 14.33 0.22
C TYR A 214 -20.77 12.82 0.28
N ARG A 215 -20.43 12.34 1.48
CA ARG A 215 -20.18 10.93 1.80
C ARG A 215 -21.18 10.49 2.85
N VAL A 216 -21.68 9.26 2.71
CA VAL A 216 -22.52 8.62 3.73
C VAL A 216 -21.97 7.25 4.03
N ARG A 217 -21.71 6.98 5.30
CA ARG A 217 -21.34 5.65 5.81
C ARG A 217 -22.43 5.12 6.71
N ALA A 218 -22.86 3.88 6.46
CA ALA A 218 -23.77 3.14 7.33
C ALA A 218 -23.01 1.97 7.95
N LYS A 219 -23.04 1.86 9.28
CA LYS A 219 -22.47 0.72 9.99
C LYS A 219 -23.36 0.36 11.16
N GLU A 220 -23.97 -0.83 11.09
CA GLU A 220 -24.87 -1.35 12.11
C GLU A 220 -25.92 -0.31 12.54
N ALA A 221 -25.78 0.22 13.75
CA ALA A 221 -26.66 1.19 14.39
C ALA A 221 -26.16 2.64 14.29
N SER A 222 -25.32 2.96 13.30
CA SER A 222 -24.72 4.29 13.14
C SER A 222 -24.69 4.75 11.68
N THR A 223 -24.75 6.06 11.49
CA THR A 223 -24.59 6.71 10.20
C THR A 223 -23.70 7.93 10.33
N ALA A 224 -22.68 8.00 9.49
CA ALA A 224 -21.87 9.19 9.31
C ALA A 224 -22.26 9.87 8.00
N ALA A 225 -22.36 11.19 8.02
CA ALA A 225 -22.57 11.99 6.82
C ALA A 225 -21.59 13.17 6.81
N GLU A 226 -20.76 13.26 5.76
CA GLU A 226 -19.72 14.29 5.62
C GLU A 226 -19.88 15.07 4.32
N VAL A 227 -19.95 16.41 4.41
CA VAL A 227 -20.21 17.27 3.25
C VAL A 227 -18.93 17.91 2.75
N ILE A 228 -18.66 17.74 1.46
CA ILE A 228 -17.47 18.25 0.78
C ILE A 228 -17.77 19.55 0.06
N GLU A 229 -18.94 19.61 -0.56
CA GLU A 229 -19.43 20.80 -1.25
C GLU A 229 -20.95 20.90 -1.07
N GLY A 230 -21.45 22.12 -0.82
CA GLY A 230 -22.88 22.35 -0.66
C GLY A 230 -23.37 22.14 0.77
N LYS A 231 -24.58 21.58 0.90
CA LYS A 231 -25.28 21.42 2.18
C LYS A 231 -26.26 20.25 2.11
N ILE A 232 -26.44 19.55 3.21
CA ILE A 232 -27.42 18.45 3.34
C ILE A 232 -28.24 18.60 4.62
N GLY A 233 -29.49 18.14 4.59
CA GLY A 233 -30.24 17.83 5.80
C GLY A 233 -29.97 16.38 6.21
N VAL A 234 -29.70 16.12 7.48
CA VAL A 234 -29.59 14.77 8.05
C VAL A 234 -30.61 14.64 9.16
N GLU A 235 -31.53 13.71 9.02
CA GLU A 235 -32.72 13.64 9.86
C GLU A 235 -33.06 12.20 10.24
N ASN A 236 -33.76 12.05 11.36
CA ASN A 236 -34.43 10.82 11.75
C ASN A 236 -35.70 11.15 12.55
N ARG A 237 -36.42 10.12 13.02
CA ARG A 237 -37.68 10.26 13.77
C ARG A 237 -37.58 11.10 15.07
N LEU A 238 -36.37 11.35 15.57
CA LEU A 238 -36.12 12.08 16.83
C LEU A 238 -35.67 13.53 16.60
N GLY A 239 -35.33 13.91 15.37
CA GLY A 239 -34.90 15.26 15.03
C GLY A 239 -34.01 15.33 13.80
N GLY A 240 -33.53 16.53 13.50
CA GLY A 240 -32.73 16.81 12.31
C GLY A 240 -31.63 17.82 12.55
N THR A 241 -30.63 17.79 11.69
CA THR A 241 -29.53 18.76 11.67
C THR A 241 -29.16 19.09 10.23
N THR A 242 -28.68 20.30 9.99
CA THR A 242 -28.18 20.68 8.67
C THR A 242 -26.66 20.73 8.67
N VAL A 243 -26.04 19.98 7.78
CA VAL A 243 -24.59 19.87 7.66
C VAL A 243 -24.14 20.65 6.42
N GLY A 244 -23.24 21.60 6.63
CA GLY A 244 -22.64 22.39 5.55
C GLY A 244 -21.28 21.85 5.12
N GLN A 245 -20.78 22.35 4.00
CA GLN A 245 -19.43 22.08 3.49
C GLN A 245 -18.35 22.14 4.57
N GLY A 246 -17.49 21.12 4.61
CA GLY A 246 -16.39 20.99 5.56
C GLY A 246 -16.83 20.52 6.96
N TYR A 247 -18.09 20.13 7.13
CA TYR A 247 -18.62 19.57 8.36
C TYR A 247 -19.16 18.15 8.13
N GLY A 248 -19.23 17.38 9.21
CA GLY A 248 -19.88 16.08 9.25
C GLY A 248 -20.76 15.92 10.48
N THR A 249 -21.65 14.94 10.46
CA THR A 249 -22.46 14.55 11.61
C THR A 249 -22.51 13.04 11.75
N LEU A 250 -22.76 12.58 12.98
CA LEU A 250 -23.01 11.20 13.32
C LEU A 250 -24.44 11.06 13.84
N ALA A 251 -25.20 10.13 13.28
CA ALA A 251 -26.45 9.65 13.83
C ALA A 251 -26.23 8.27 14.45
N LYS A 252 -26.80 8.04 15.62
CA LYS A 252 -26.80 6.74 16.31
C LYS A 252 -28.24 6.29 16.54
N ALA A 253 -28.46 4.98 16.61
CA ALA A 253 -29.77 4.44 16.91
C ALA A 253 -30.34 5.07 18.19
N ASN A 254 -31.64 5.41 18.13
CA ASN A 254 -32.39 5.99 19.25
C ASN A 254 -31.88 7.36 19.74
N GLN A 255 -31.10 8.09 18.96
CA GLN A 255 -30.68 9.45 19.25
C GLN A 255 -30.92 10.35 18.03
N PRO A 256 -31.26 11.64 18.19
CA PRO A 256 -31.26 12.57 17.06
C PRO A 256 -29.83 12.70 16.50
N PRO A 257 -29.67 13.05 15.21
CA PRO A 257 -28.35 13.32 14.62
C PRO A 257 -27.59 14.36 15.45
N ALA A 258 -26.30 14.13 15.66
CA ALA A 258 -25.46 15.02 16.45
C ALA A 258 -25.33 16.41 15.80
N LYS A 259 -24.92 17.40 16.59
CA LYS A 259 -24.56 18.71 16.05
C LYS A 259 -23.38 18.56 15.07
N PRO A 260 -23.37 19.28 13.93
CA PRO A 260 -22.31 19.14 12.94
C PRO A 260 -20.95 19.52 13.54
N LYS A 261 -19.93 18.72 13.25
CA LYS A 261 -18.54 18.95 13.65
C LYS A 261 -17.69 19.24 12.44
N LYS A 262 -16.71 20.13 12.60
CA LYS A 262 -15.77 20.47 11.54
C LYS A 262 -14.95 19.23 11.21
N LEU A 263 -14.83 18.92 9.93
CA LEU A 263 -13.98 17.82 9.46
C LEU A 263 -12.51 18.17 9.68
N LEU A 264 -11.69 17.15 9.95
CA LEU A 264 -10.24 17.30 9.99
C LEU A 264 -9.75 17.87 8.64
N PRO A 265 -8.72 18.73 8.64
CA PRO A 265 -8.13 19.21 7.40
C PRO A 265 -7.49 18.06 6.61
N ALA A 266 -7.16 18.33 5.35
CA ALA A 266 -6.47 17.38 4.51
C ALA A 266 -5.04 17.11 5.04
N PRO A 267 -4.59 15.85 5.16
CA PRO A 267 -3.22 15.54 5.58
C PRO A 267 -2.19 16.07 4.58
N GLU A 268 -1.06 16.58 5.06
CA GLU A 268 0.03 17.02 4.18
C GLU A 268 0.79 15.82 3.62
N LEU A 269 0.87 15.73 2.30
CA LEU A 269 1.60 14.66 1.60
C LEU A 269 3.00 15.15 1.21
N PRO A 270 4.03 14.29 1.28
CA PRO A 270 5.33 14.60 0.71
C PRO A 270 5.26 14.70 -0.82
N ASP A 271 6.35 15.10 -1.46
CA ASP A 271 6.45 15.00 -2.91
C ASP A 271 6.51 13.52 -3.34
N LEU A 272 5.48 13.08 -4.06
CA LEU A 272 5.33 11.72 -4.61
C LEU A 272 5.43 11.72 -6.14
N SER A 273 6.06 12.75 -6.72
CA SER A 273 6.23 12.87 -8.18
C SER A 273 7.22 11.84 -8.75
N ALA A 274 8.15 11.35 -7.93
CA ALA A 274 9.07 10.29 -8.32
C ALA A 274 8.31 8.96 -8.53
N PRO A 275 8.64 8.17 -9.58
CA PRO A 275 7.98 6.90 -9.80
C PRO A 275 8.25 5.90 -8.67
N ILE A 276 7.23 5.12 -8.33
CA ILE A 276 7.29 4.03 -7.37
C ILE A 276 7.84 2.81 -8.09
N HIS A 277 9.09 2.48 -7.77
CA HIS A 277 9.85 1.40 -8.39
C HIS A 277 9.76 0.05 -7.66
N TYR A 278 9.29 0.03 -6.40
CA TYR A 278 9.33 -1.17 -5.57
C TYR A 278 7.94 -1.49 -5.01
N LEU A 279 7.46 -2.69 -5.29
CA LEU A 279 6.23 -3.26 -4.73
C LEU A 279 6.50 -4.67 -4.15
N PRO A 280 5.79 -5.09 -3.08
CA PRO A 280 4.87 -4.27 -2.28
C PRO A 280 5.63 -3.11 -1.61
N GLY A 281 5.00 -1.95 -1.59
CA GLY A 281 5.62 -0.68 -1.18
C GLY A 281 4.93 -0.05 0.02
N LYS A 282 5.43 1.09 0.48
CA LYS A 282 4.74 1.93 1.46
C LYS A 282 4.86 3.40 1.11
N LEU A 283 3.76 4.12 1.24
CA LEU A 283 3.73 5.57 1.25
C LEU A 283 3.61 6.03 2.69
N VAL A 284 4.36 7.05 3.08
CA VAL A 284 4.37 7.61 4.44
C VAL A 284 4.21 9.12 4.32
N TRP A 285 3.47 9.72 5.25
CA TRP A 285 3.23 11.16 5.30
C TRP A 285 3.24 11.66 6.75
N ASN A 286 3.03 12.96 6.95
CA ASN A 286 3.07 13.58 8.26
C ASN A 286 1.85 13.21 9.10
N GLU A 287 2.06 13.01 10.40
CA GLU A 287 0.96 12.84 11.34
C GLU A 287 0.16 14.14 11.47
N LEU A 288 -1.17 14.01 11.45
CA LEU A 288 -2.14 15.08 11.61
C LEU A 288 -2.76 14.99 13.01
N GLU A 289 -2.73 16.11 13.74
CA GLU A 289 -3.33 16.22 15.06
C GLU A 289 -4.84 15.89 15.03
N GLY A 290 -5.28 15.07 15.98
CA GLY A 290 -6.68 14.62 16.09
C GLY A 290 -7.07 13.47 15.13
N ALA A 291 -6.15 13.00 14.28
CA ALA A 291 -6.37 11.83 13.44
C ALA A 291 -6.15 10.54 14.23
N ALA A 292 -7.18 9.69 14.32
CA ALA A 292 -7.07 8.34 14.87
C ALA A 292 -6.62 7.32 13.81
N LYS A 293 -7.00 7.55 12.55
CA LYS A 293 -6.66 6.70 11.40
C LYS A 293 -6.47 7.54 10.14
N TYR A 294 -5.96 6.91 9.09
CA TYR A 294 -5.88 7.46 7.76
C TYR A 294 -6.49 6.47 6.77
N ARG A 295 -7.17 7.01 5.77
CA ARG A 295 -7.60 6.26 4.60
C ARG A 295 -6.86 6.76 3.38
N GLY A 296 -6.21 5.85 2.67
CA GLY A 296 -5.59 6.11 1.39
C GLY A 296 -6.31 5.33 0.29
N GLN A 297 -6.61 6.00 -0.82
CA GLN A 297 -7.28 5.40 -1.97
C GLN A 297 -6.53 5.74 -3.24
N ILE A 298 -6.42 4.76 -4.13
CA ILE A 298 -5.77 4.88 -5.44
C ILE A 298 -6.82 4.69 -6.52
N SER A 299 -6.86 5.61 -7.47
CA SER A 299 -7.78 5.65 -8.59
C SER A 299 -7.04 5.86 -9.91
N PRO A 300 -7.54 5.31 -11.04
CA PRO A 300 -7.02 5.69 -12.36
C PRO A 300 -7.35 7.14 -12.75
N ASP A 301 -8.27 7.81 -12.06
CA ASP A 301 -8.77 9.15 -12.41
C ASP A 301 -8.81 10.12 -11.23
N GLN A 302 -8.70 11.43 -11.52
CA GLN A 302 -8.62 12.47 -10.49
C GLN A 302 -9.93 12.67 -9.73
N LEU A 303 -11.06 12.31 -10.34
CA LEU A 303 -12.39 12.47 -9.75
C LEU A 303 -12.77 11.27 -8.88
N PHE A 304 -11.91 10.25 -8.80
CA PHE A 304 -12.13 9.00 -8.09
C PHE A 304 -13.42 8.29 -8.52
N THR A 305 -13.72 8.32 -9.82
CA THR A 305 -14.88 7.62 -10.40
C THR A 305 -14.75 6.10 -10.34
N SER A 306 -13.52 5.59 -10.15
CA SER A 306 -13.21 4.18 -9.92
C SER A 306 -12.16 4.04 -8.82
N ILE A 307 -12.25 3.03 -7.95
CA ILE A 307 -11.25 2.76 -6.92
C ILE A 307 -10.48 1.50 -7.28
N THR A 308 -9.18 1.63 -7.51
CA THR A 308 -8.28 0.49 -7.75
C THR A 308 -7.85 -0.17 -6.44
N TYR A 309 -7.61 0.63 -5.40
CA TYR A 309 -7.14 0.13 -4.11
C TYR A 309 -7.56 1.09 -3.00
N ASP A 310 -8.02 0.53 -1.88
CA ASP A 310 -8.49 1.26 -0.70
C ASP A 310 -7.85 0.66 0.54
N SER A 311 -7.35 1.50 1.44
CA SER A 311 -6.69 1.04 2.66
C SER A 311 -6.90 1.98 3.81
N ILE A 312 -7.13 1.42 5.01
CA ILE A 312 -7.21 2.14 6.27
C ILE A 312 -6.04 1.71 7.16
N SER A 313 -5.35 2.69 7.73
CA SER A 313 -4.19 2.50 8.61
C SER A 313 -4.34 3.33 9.89
N ASN A 314 -3.87 2.80 11.03
CA ASN A 314 -3.78 3.56 12.28
C ASN A 314 -2.50 4.41 12.38
N GLN A 315 -1.68 4.40 11.32
CA GLN A 315 -0.45 5.19 11.21
C GLN A 315 -0.51 6.05 9.94
N PRO A 316 0.24 7.16 9.84
CA PRO A 316 0.25 8.04 8.67
C PRO A 316 1.03 7.41 7.51
N LYS A 317 0.54 6.26 7.05
CA LYS A 317 1.13 5.45 6.01
C LYS A 317 0.07 4.60 5.31
N MET A 318 0.37 4.19 4.09
CA MET A 318 -0.41 3.26 3.29
C MET A 318 0.50 2.22 2.67
N GLY A 319 0.15 0.94 2.80
CA GLY A 319 0.82 -0.15 2.07
C GLY A 319 0.36 -0.17 0.61
N LEU A 320 1.25 -0.48 -0.31
CA LEU A 320 0.94 -0.66 -1.72
C LEU A 320 1.06 -2.15 -2.08
N PRO A 321 0.05 -2.75 -2.73
CA PRO A 321 0.08 -4.17 -3.06
C PRO A 321 1.00 -4.43 -4.27
N ALA A 322 1.55 -5.64 -4.34
CA ALA A 322 2.35 -6.10 -5.49
C ALA A 322 1.53 -6.19 -6.80
N SER A 323 0.20 -6.26 -6.71
CA SER A 323 -0.72 -6.32 -7.85
C SER A 323 -0.95 -4.98 -8.55
N LEU A 324 -0.50 -3.87 -7.97
CA LEU A 324 -0.66 -2.54 -8.55
C LEU A 324 0.11 -2.45 -9.87
N GLN A 325 -0.57 -1.99 -10.92
CA GLN A 325 -0.02 -2.02 -12.28
C GLN A 325 0.84 -0.78 -12.60
N ASP A 326 1.67 -0.86 -13.63
CA ASP A 326 2.63 0.15 -14.04
C ASP A 326 1.84 1.14 -14.87
N LYS A 327 1.46 2.24 -14.23
CA LYS A 327 0.78 3.36 -14.85
C LYS A 327 0.75 4.54 -13.89
N THR A 328 0.24 5.65 -14.41
CA THR A 328 -0.13 6.79 -13.60
C THR A 328 -1.46 6.54 -12.89
N TYR A 329 -1.52 6.94 -11.62
CA TYR A 329 -2.73 6.96 -10.80
C TYR A 329 -2.89 8.30 -10.09
N TRP A 330 -4.04 8.46 -9.46
CA TRP A 330 -4.33 9.50 -8.47
C TRP A 330 -4.47 8.86 -7.10
N LEU A 331 -3.71 9.38 -6.14
CA LEU A 331 -3.79 9.07 -4.72
C LEU A 331 -4.66 10.13 -4.04
N ARG A 332 -5.62 9.71 -3.22
CA ARG A 332 -6.23 10.58 -2.21
C ARG A 332 -6.04 10.04 -0.81
N VAL A 333 -5.72 10.92 0.12
CA VAL A 333 -5.50 10.57 1.54
C VAL A 333 -6.37 11.45 2.41
N SER A 334 -7.11 10.85 3.35
CA SER A 334 -7.91 11.56 4.35
C SER A 334 -7.59 11.06 5.75
N ALA A 335 -7.56 11.95 6.73
CA ALA A 335 -7.57 11.55 8.13
C ALA A 335 -8.98 11.13 8.57
N ILE A 336 -9.08 10.26 9.57
CA ILE A 336 -10.31 9.87 10.24
C ILE A 336 -10.12 10.21 11.72
N GLY A 337 -11.00 11.05 12.27
CA GLY A 337 -10.93 11.44 13.67
C GLY A 337 -11.36 10.32 14.64
N GLU A 338 -11.17 10.53 15.94
CA GLU A 338 -11.53 9.55 16.98
C GLU A 338 -13.02 9.13 16.94
N GLU A 339 -13.90 10.04 16.57
CA GLU A 339 -15.33 9.78 16.45
C GLU A 339 -15.72 9.04 15.15
N GLY A 340 -14.75 8.80 14.27
CA GLY A 340 -14.95 8.05 13.02
C GLY A 340 -15.38 8.88 11.82
N LEU A 341 -15.48 10.21 11.94
CA LEU A 341 -15.72 11.11 10.80
C LEU A 341 -14.49 11.21 9.90
N GLN A 342 -14.68 11.09 8.59
CA GLN A 342 -13.60 11.19 7.60
C GLN A 342 -13.39 12.66 7.20
N GLY A 343 -12.15 13.13 7.36
CA GLY A 343 -11.70 14.48 7.07
C GLY A 343 -11.70 14.83 5.57
N LEU A 344 -11.24 16.04 5.28
CA LEU A 344 -10.91 16.46 3.92
C LEU A 344 -9.74 15.65 3.36
N SER A 345 -9.61 15.63 2.03
CA SER A 345 -8.62 14.80 1.34
C SER A 345 -7.55 15.63 0.65
N SER A 346 -6.30 15.19 0.76
CA SER A 346 -5.24 15.60 -0.15
C SER A 346 -5.25 14.71 -1.37
N VAL A 347 -5.00 15.29 -2.56
CA VAL A 347 -5.00 14.56 -3.83
C VAL A 347 -3.68 14.82 -4.55
N GLN A 348 -3.00 13.76 -4.97
CA GLN A 348 -1.72 13.86 -5.67
C GLN A 348 -1.63 12.79 -6.75
N LYS A 349 -0.96 13.12 -7.86
CA LYS A 349 -0.63 12.17 -8.91
C LYS A 349 0.54 11.29 -8.45
N ILE A 350 0.46 9.98 -8.70
CA ILE A 350 1.57 9.04 -8.48
C ILE A 350 1.81 8.23 -9.74
N THR A 351 3.04 7.79 -9.95
CA THR A 351 3.40 6.91 -11.07
C THR A 351 3.99 5.63 -10.52
N VAL A 352 3.50 4.49 -11.00
CA VAL A 352 4.07 3.17 -10.69
C VAL A 352 4.85 2.71 -11.90
N ASP A 353 6.12 2.36 -11.69
CA ASP A 353 7.01 1.80 -12.70
C ASP A 353 7.89 0.73 -12.03
N ALA A 354 7.23 -0.32 -11.55
CA ALA A 354 7.87 -1.32 -10.70
C ALA A 354 8.34 -2.56 -11.48
N ARG A 355 7.99 -2.67 -12.78
CA ARG A 355 8.27 -3.87 -13.58
C ARG A 355 9.20 -3.64 -14.77
N PRO A 356 10.00 -4.65 -15.16
CA PRO A 356 10.10 -5.97 -14.53
C PRO A 356 10.65 -5.87 -13.11
N PHE A 357 10.11 -6.69 -12.20
CA PHE A 357 10.53 -6.63 -10.80
C PHE A 357 12.04 -6.88 -10.69
N PRO A 358 12.74 -6.24 -9.75
CA PRO A 358 14.14 -6.56 -9.50
C PRO A 358 14.27 -8.02 -8.99
N PRO A 359 15.31 -8.75 -9.40
CA PRO A 359 15.60 -10.08 -8.88
C PRO A 359 15.86 -10.08 -7.37
N VAL A 360 15.49 -11.17 -6.71
CA VAL A 360 15.85 -11.42 -5.30
C VAL A 360 17.18 -12.14 -5.29
N ARG A 361 18.19 -11.54 -4.67
CA ARG A 361 19.52 -12.13 -4.51
C ARG A 361 19.49 -13.33 -3.57
N GLN A 362 20.25 -14.36 -3.88
CA GLN A 362 20.31 -15.62 -3.12
C GLN A 362 21.73 -15.93 -2.64
N ALA A 363 22.73 -15.69 -3.49
CA ALA A 363 24.15 -15.82 -3.19
C ALA A 363 24.97 -14.82 -4.04
N PRO A 364 26.11 -14.31 -3.56
CA PRO A 364 26.64 -14.51 -2.21
C PRO A 364 25.81 -13.78 -1.13
N ARG A 365 25.77 -14.37 0.06
CA ARG A 365 25.22 -13.77 1.28
C ARG A 365 26.34 -13.07 2.06
N PRO A 366 26.01 -12.06 2.89
CA PRO A 366 27.01 -11.37 3.71
C PRO A 366 27.82 -12.28 4.64
N SER A 367 27.27 -13.44 5.01
CA SER A 367 27.89 -14.43 5.90
C SER A 367 28.67 -15.53 5.19
N ASP A 368 28.65 -15.58 3.86
CA ASP A 368 29.32 -16.66 3.13
C ASP A 368 30.85 -16.45 3.18
N ALA A 369 31.60 -17.54 3.40
CA ALA A 369 33.06 -17.53 3.34
C ALA A 369 33.50 -17.56 1.87
N ILE A 370 33.87 -16.40 1.33
CA ILE A 370 34.25 -16.23 -0.07
C ILE A 370 35.72 -15.84 -0.10
N TYR A 371 36.49 -16.51 -0.95
CA TYR A 371 37.91 -16.27 -1.13
C TYR A 371 38.19 -15.67 -2.49
N SER A 372 39.36 -15.06 -2.61
CA SER A 372 39.84 -14.50 -3.87
C SER A 372 39.86 -15.58 -4.95
N GLY A 373 39.18 -15.35 -6.08
CA GLY A 373 38.98 -16.36 -7.12
C GLY A 373 37.61 -16.25 -7.77
N GLU A 374 37.04 -17.39 -8.18
CA GLU A 374 35.70 -17.44 -8.78
C GLU A 374 34.61 -17.31 -7.71
N VAL A 375 33.69 -16.37 -7.93
CA VAL A 375 32.53 -16.11 -7.07
C VAL A 375 31.26 -16.32 -7.89
N GLU A 376 30.39 -17.23 -7.44
CA GLU A 376 29.09 -17.48 -8.06
C GLU A 376 28.03 -16.54 -7.46
N PHE A 377 27.32 -15.84 -8.35
CA PHE A 377 26.20 -14.98 -8.04
C PHE A 377 24.92 -15.66 -8.48
N ILE A 378 23.92 -15.72 -7.60
CA ILE A 378 22.64 -16.41 -7.84
C ILE A 378 21.49 -15.50 -7.42
N TRP A 379 20.46 -15.42 -8.25
CA TRP A 379 19.25 -14.63 -7.99
C TRP A 379 17.99 -15.35 -8.47
N SER A 380 16.81 -14.80 -8.14
CA SER A 380 15.52 -15.32 -8.63
C SER A 380 15.19 -14.82 -10.04
N ARG A 381 14.35 -15.55 -10.80
CA ARG A 381 13.78 -15.07 -12.08
C ARG A 381 12.38 -14.48 -11.88
N PRO A 382 12.20 -13.15 -12.02
CA PRO A 382 10.88 -12.53 -12.09
C PRO A 382 10.13 -12.91 -13.38
N GLU A 383 8.79 -12.95 -13.34
CA GLU A 383 7.93 -13.43 -14.45
C GLU A 383 8.18 -12.72 -15.80
N MET A 384 8.52 -11.43 -15.78
CA MET A 384 8.74 -10.63 -16.99
C MET A 384 10.22 -10.51 -17.40
N ALA A 385 11.14 -11.14 -16.68
CA ALA A 385 12.57 -11.04 -16.93
C ALA A 385 13.04 -12.09 -17.94
N GLU A 386 13.64 -11.62 -19.03
CA GLU A 386 14.26 -12.44 -20.08
C GLU A 386 15.78 -12.47 -19.95
N ARG A 387 16.37 -11.34 -19.59
CA ARG A 387 17.80 -11.17 -19.35
C ARG A 387 18.05 -10.34 -18.09
N PHE A 388 19.28 -10.32 -17.63
CA PHE A 388 19.72 -9.57 -16.48
C PHE A 388 20.96 -8.73 -16.80
N GLN A 389 21.09 -7.64 -16.07
CA GLN A 389 22.33 -6.85 -15.98
C GLN A 389 22.82 -6.93 -14.54
N MET A 390 24.12 -7.08 -14.34
CA MET A 390 24.73 -7.18 -13.02
C MET A 390 25.87 -6.17 -12.87
N ASP A 391 25.89 -5.47 -11.74
CA ASP A 391 26.99 -4.62 -11.32
C ASP A 391 27.64 -5.18 -10.06
N ILE A 392 28.98 -5.12 -9.99
CA ILE A 392 29.78 -5.31 -8.78
C ILE A 392 30.59 -4.03 -8.55
N ALA A 393 30.62 -3.53 -7.32
CA ALA A 393 31.30 -2.31 -6.93
C ALA A 393 32.02 -2.46 -5.58
N THR A 394 32.99 -1.59 -5.31
CA THR A 394 33.69 -1.52 -4.01
C THR A 394 33.05 -0.53 -3.04
N ASP A 395 31.97 0.13 -3.44
CA ASP A 395 31.21 1.06 -2.59
C ASP A 395 29.70 0.89 -2.76
N GLN A 396 28.96 1.22 -1.70
CA GLN A 396 27.51 1.00 -1.64
C GLN A 396 26.71 1.89 -2.63
N ARG A 397 27.29 3.00 -3.10
CA ARG A 397 26.66 3.92 -4.05
C ARG A 397 26.91 3.52 -5.50
N PHE A 398 27.74 2.49 -5.74
CA PHE A 398 28.17 2.07 -7.07
C PHE A 398 28.86 3.22 -7.83
N GLU A 399 29.66 4.03 -7.13
CA GLU A 399 30.51 5.07 -7.74
C GLU A 399 31.76 4.46 -8.40
N THR A 400 32.25 3.34 -7.84
CA THR A 400 33.41 2.57 -8.30
C THR A 400 32.97 1.15 -8.66
N VAL A 401 32.42 1.01 -9.87
CA VAL A 401 32.00 -0.28 -10.43
C VAL A 401 33.23 -1.03 -10.96
N THR A 402 33.47 -2.23 -10.45
CA THR A 402 34.58 -3.11 -10.86
C THR A 402 34.16 -4.08 -11.95
N LEU A 403 32.88 -4.45 -12.02
CA LEU A 403 32.31 -5.27 -13.08
C LEU A 403 30.91 -4.79 -13.43
N HIS A 404 30.66 -4.67 -14.72
CA HIS A 404 29.35 -4.43 -15.30
C HIS A 404 29.15 -5.45 -16.41
N GLU A 405 28.18 -6.35 -16.23
CA GLU A 405 27.83 -7.36 -17.21
C GLU A 405 26.39 -7.15 -17.68
N GLU A 406 26.20 -7.21 -18.99
CA GLU A 406 24.90 -7.12 -19.63
C GLU A 406 24.51 -8.46 -20.27
N GLU A 407 23.22 -8.61 -20.56
CA GLU A 407 22.70 -9.75 -21.34
C GLU A 407 22.80 -11.14 -20.71
N ILE A 408 22.89 -11.23 -19.38
CA ILE A 408 22.90 -12.52 -18.67
C ILE A 408 21.53 -13.20 -18.84
N SER A 409 21.46 -14.36 -19.50
CA SER A 409 20.20 -15.07 -19.75
C SER A 409 19.82 -16.08 -18.65
N ASP A 410 20.78 -16.52 -17.85
CA ASP A 410 20.55 -17.43 -16.71
C ASP A 410 20.34 -16.64 -15.41
N THR A 411 19.92 -17.31 -14.34
CA THR A 411 19.79 -16.71 -13.00
C THR A 411 21.04 -16.88 -12.14
N ARG A 412 22.16 -17.20 -12.79
CA ARG A 412 23.48 -17.34 -12.18
C ARG A 412 24.52 -16.69 -13.07
N PHE A 413 25.59 -16.21 -12.45
CA PHE A 413 26.77 -15.70 -13.14
C PHE A 413 28.01 -15.89 -12.26
N THR A 414 29.13 -16.24 -12.87
CA THR A 414 30.40 -16.41 -12.16
C THR A 414 31.34 -15.28 -12.57
N ALA A 415 31.89 -14.58 -11.58
CA ALA A 415 32.91 -13.56 -11.79
C ALA A 415 34.19 -13.92 -11.06
N THR A 416 35.35 -13.54 -11.61
CA THR A 416 36.63 -13.67 -10.91
C THR A 416 36.92 -12.38 -10.14
N ILE A 417 37.12 -12.49 -8.82
CA ILE A 417 37.46 -11.39 -7.93
C ILE A 417 38.76 -11.75 -7.19
N MET A 418 39.87 -11.13 -7.60
CA MET A 418 41.20 -11.47 -7.08
C MET A 418 41.63 -10.64 -5.88
N GLU A 419 41.09 -9.43 -5.75
CA GLU A 419 41.47 -8.51 -4.67
C GLU A 419 40.56 -8.74 -3.45
N PRO A 420 41.12 -9.10 -2.28
CA PRO A 420 40.35 -9.16 -1.04
C PRO A 420 39.72 -7.82 -0.70
N GLY A 421 38.53 -7.84 -0.09
CA GLY A 421 37.85 -6.62 0.32
C GLY A 421 36.33 -6.77 0.45
N HIS A 422 35.68 -5.65 0.73
CA HIS A 422 34.23 -5.55 0.79
C HIS A 422 33.66 -5.11 -0.55
N TYR A 423 32.65 -5.83 -1.03
CA TYR A 423 32.04 -5.60 -2.32
C TYR A 423 30.52 -5.50 -2.18
N TYR A 424 29.94 -4.76 -3.11
CA TYR A 424 28.51 -4.60 -3.29
C TYR A 424 28.13 -5.09 -4.67
N TRP A 425 26.99 -5.77 -4.78
CA TRP A 425 26.48 -6.23 -6.06
C TRP A 425 24.98 -6.03 -6.17
N ARG A 426 24.50 -5.80 -7.39
CA ARG A 426 23.07 -5.69 -7.68
C ARG A 426 22.78 -6.31 -9.04
N VAL A 427 21.55 -6.78 -9.20
CA VAL A 427 21.06 -7.34 -10.45
C VAL A 427 19.78 -6.62 -10.84
N THR A 428 19.64 -6.35 -12.13
CA THR A 428 18.47 -5.68 -12.72
C THR A 428 17.85 -6.56 -13.78
N SER A 429 16.52 -6.66 -13.79
CA SER A 429 15.77 -7.42 -14.79
C SER A 429 15.62 -6.64 -16.08
N VAL A 430 15.66 -7.34 -17.21
CA VAL A 430 15.39 -6.80 -18.54
C VAL A 430 14.33 -7.66 -19.23
N THR A 431 13.28 -7.05 -19.76
CA THR A 431 12.22 -7.77 -20.49
C THR A 431 12.68 -8.19 -21.89
N SER A 432 11.92 -9.08 -22.53
CA SER A 432 12.14 -9.47 -23.94
C SER A 432 12.07 -8.30 -24.93
N GLN A 433 11.36 -7.23 -24.58
CA GLN A 433 11.26 -5.99 -25.36
C GLN A 433 12.40 -5.00 -25.06
N GLY A 434 13.35 -5.38 -24.20
CA GLY A 434 14.46 -4.51 -23.78
C GLY A 434 14.09 -3.47 -22.71
N LYS A 435 12.92 -3.55 -22.08
CA LYS A 435 12.60 -2.67 -20.94
C LYS A 435 13.46 -3.08 -19.76
N VAL A 436 14.34 -2.18 -19.32
CA VAL A 436 15.12 -2.34 -18.09
C VAL A 436 14.23 -1.97 -16.92
N GLY A 437 14.16 -2.85 -15.92
CA GLY A 437 13.43 -2.61 -14.68
C GLY A 437 14.19 -1.69 -13.72
N PRO A 438 13.58 -1.39 -12.57
CA PRO A 438 14.29 -0.69 -11.51
C PRO A 438 15.51 -1.45 -11.01
N LEU A 439 16.51 -0.72 -10.55
CA LEU A 439 17.71 -1.29 -9.96
C LEU A 439 17.35 -2.23 -8.80
N GLY A 440 17.94 -3.43 -8.79
CA GLY A 440 17.86 -4.31 -7.64
C GLY A 440 18.44 -3.67 -6.39
N LEU A 441 17.98 -4.13 -5.22
CA LEU A 441 18.65 -3.80 -3.97
C LEU A 441 20.13 -4.25 -4.06
N ALA A 442 21.03 -3.51 -3.41
CA ALA A 442 22.42 -3.92 -3.30
C ALA A 442 22.57 -5.02 -2.25
N GLY A 443 23.36 -6.04 -2.55
CA GLY A 443 23.87 -7.03 -1.60
C GLY A 443 25.32 -6.75 -1.29
N GLU A 444 25.75 -7.07 -0.08
CA GLU A 444 27.15 -6.99 0.32
C GLU A 444 27.72 -8.39 0.49
N PHE A 445 29.02 -8.51 0.24
CA PHE A 445 29.80 -9.70 0.51
C PHE A 445 31.27 -9.30 0.73
N THR A 446 32.02 -10.17 1.38
CA THR A 446 33.45 -9.95 1.65
C THR A 446 34.25 -11.04 1.00
N VAL A 447 35.27 -10.66 0.24
CA VAL A 447 36.24 -11.57 -0.35
C VAL A 447 37.47 -11.59 0.56
N LYS A 448 37.81 -12.77 1.06
CA LYS A 448 38.97 -13.03 1.91
C LYS A 448 40.21 -13.34 1.07
N PRO A 449 41.42 -13.04 1.56
CA PRO A 449 42.63 -13.59 0.98
C PRO A 449 42.65 -15.11 1.13
N ILE A 450 43.21 -15.81 0.14
CA ILE A 450 43.56 -17.22 0.31
C ILE A 450 44.72 -17.30 1.33
N PRO A 451 44.72 -18.25 2.29
CA PRO A 451 45.85 -18.49 3.18
C PRO A 451 47.15 -18.62 2.41
N ALA A 452 48.15 -17.79 2.74
CA ALA A 452 49.38 -17.80 1.98
C ALA A 452 50.20 -19.08 2.26
N LYS A 453 51.17 -19.34 1.39
CA LYS A 453 52.06 -20.49 1.51
C LYS A 453 53.04 -20.23 2.66
N PRO A 454 53.09 -21.12 3.68
CA PRO A 454 54.04 -20.97 4.76
C PRO A 454 55.48 -20.93 4.24
N GLU A 455 56.27 -19.97 4.69
CA GLU A 455 57.70 -19.90 4.37
C GLU A 455 58.48 -20.85 5.28
N LEU A 456 58.82 -22.04 4.76
CA LEU A 456 59.56 -23.07 5.50
C LEU A 456 60.99 -22.65 5.83
N GLN A 457 61.39 -22.90 7.08
CA GLN A 457 62.76 -22.76 7.55
C GLN A 457 63.49 -24.10 7.49
N ALA A 458 64.82 -24.08 7.57
CA ALA A 458 65.60 -25.32 7.59
C ALA A 458 65.23 -26.16 8.84
N PRO A 459 64.98 -27.47 8.68
CA PRO A 459 64.64 -28.31 9.83
C PRO A 459 65.80 -28.43 10.80
N VAL A 460 65.48 -28.53 12.09
CA VAL A 460 66.45 -28.74 13.16
C VAL A 460 66.24 -30.14 13.72
N SER A 461 67.30 -30.94 13.77
CA SER A 461 67.24 -32.31 14.32
C SER A 461 67.77 -32.36 15.76
N SER A 462 67.09 -33.11 16.63
CA SER A 462 67.58 -33.52 17.95
C SER A 462 67.96 -35.02 17.96
N GLU A 463 68.17 -35.61 19.14
CA GLU A 463 68.44 -37.05 19.28
C GLU A 463 67.27 -37.88 18.73
N ASP A 464 66.04 -37.61 19.19
CA ASP A 464 64.86 -38.43 18.87
C ASP A 464 63.82 -37.74 17.94
N GLU A 465 63.90 -36.43 17.72
CA GLU A 465 62.88 -35.65 17.00
C GLU A 465 63.47 -34.80 15.87
N MET A 466 62.62 -34.47 14.88
CA MET A 466 62.88 -33.46 13.86
C MET A 466 61.89 -32.32 14.00
N PHE A 467 62.41 -31.09 14.11
CA PHE A 467 61.62 -29.88 14.27
C PHE A 467 61.52 -29.13 12.95
N PHE A 468 60.29 -28.83 12.55
CA PHE A 468 59.97 -27.98 11.41
C PHE A 468 59.34 -26.69 11.92
N SER A 469 59.75 -25.57 11.33
CA SER A 469 59.18 -24.25 11.61
C SER A 469 58.97 -23.47 10.32
N TRP A 470 58.02 -22.55 10.37
CA TRP A 470 57.73 -21.62 9.29
C TRP A 470 57.32 -20.27 9.87
N ASN A 471 57.26 -19.24 9.03
CA ASN A 471 56.81 -17.92 9.47
C ASN A 471 55.31 -17.98 9.81
N ALA A 472 54.95 -17.50 11.01
CA ALA A 472 53.56 -17.39 11.42
C ALA A 472 52.88 -16.23 10.68
N GLU A 473 51.73 -16.51 10.07
CA GLU A 473 50.93 -15.51 9.36
C GLU A 473 49.68 -15.09 10.15
N GLN A 474 49.16 -13.90 9.86
CA GLN A 474 47.90 -13.43 10.43
C GLN A 474 46.73 -14.20 9.82
N ASP A 475 45.64 -14.33 10.57
CA ASP A 475 44.38 -14.97 10.15
C ASP A 475 44.48 -16.46 9.76
N ILE A 476 45.58 -17.14 10.12
CA ILE A 476 45.73 -18.60 10.02
C ILE A 476 45.31 -19.25 11.34
N ALA A 477 44.45 -20.27 11.25
CA ALA A 477 43.99 -21.04 12.40
C ALA A 477 44.91 -22.24 12.71
N TYR A 478 45.33 -22.97 11.68
CA TYR A 478 46.25 -24.10 11.83
C TYR A 478 46.97 -24.40 10.51
N TYR A 479 47.92 -25.32 10.58
CA TYR A 479 48.72 -25.79 9.45
C TYR A 479 48.63 -27.31 9.35
N GLN A 480 48.88 -27.84 8.16
CA GLN A 480 49.09 -29.26 7.93
C GLN A 480 50.46 -29.46 7.31
N LEU A 481 51.24 -30.38 7.87
CA LEU A 481 52.55 -30.79 7.39
C LEU A 481 52.48 -32.23 6.88
N GLN A 482 53.01 -32.45 5.68
CA GLN A 482 53.21 -33.78 5.14
C GLN A 482 54.68 -34.05 4.86
N LEU A 483 55.14 -35.25 5.23
CA LEU A 483 56.45 -35.79 4.93
C LEU A 483 56.30 -37.10 4.14
N ALA A 484 56.96 -37.25 3.00
CA ALA A 484 56.83 -38.40 2.10
C ALA A 484 58.19 -38.91 1.60
N ASN A 485 58.25 -40.16 1.16
CA ASN A 485 59.45 -40.74 0.54
C ASN A 485 59.66 -40.31 -0.93
N ASP A 486 58.63 -39.74 -1.56
CA ASP A 486 58.66 -39.31 -2.96
C ASP A 486 58.16 -37.87 -3.13
N GLN A 487 58.69 -37.17 -4.14
CA GLN A 487 58.37 -35.76 -4.40
C GLN A 487 56.91 -35.53 -4.79
N ALA A 488 56.21 -36.56 -5.27
CA ALA A 488 54.80 -36.47 -5.65
C ALA A 488 53.84 -36.77 -4.48
N PHE A 489 54.38 -37.07 -3.28
CA PHE A 489 53.61 -37.36 -2.07
C PHE A 489 52.63 -38.53 -2.25
N ASN A 490 53.06 -39.60 -2.93
CA ASN A 490 52.29 -40.84 -3.03
C ASN A 490 52.53 -41.77 -1.82
N ASP A 491 53.71 -41.71 -1.22
CA ASP A 491 54.13 -42.51 -0.06
C ASP A 491 54.37 -41.61 1.17
N ILE A 492 53.26 -41.16 1.77
CA ILE A 492 53.24 -40.25 2.92
C ILE A 492 53.58 -41.03 4.19
N GLN A 493 54.60 -40.55 4.91
CA GLN A 493 55.05 -41.10 6.19
C GLN A 493 54.48 -40.34 7.39
N VAL A 494 54.32 -39.02 7.26
CA VAL A 494 53.72 -38.15 8.28
C VAL A 494 52.69 -37.24 7.63
N ASP A 495 51.54 -37.12 8.26
CA ASP A 495 50.48 -36.15 7.91
C ASP A 495 49.83 -35.65 9.20
N GLU A 496 50.26 -34.48 9.67
CA GLU A 496 49.88 -33.96 10.97
C GLU A 496 49.48 -32.49 10.88
N THR A 497 48.60 -32.07 11.80
CA THR A 497 48.14 -30.69 11.93
C THR A 497 48.64 -30.04 13.22
N THR A 498 48.86 -28.73 13.17
CA THR A 498 49.32 -27.94 14.32
C THR A 498 48.72 -26.53 14.28
N GLU A 499 48.27 -26.03 15.43
CA GLU A 499 47.81 -24.63 15.58
C GLU A 499 48.99 -23.64 15.65
N ARG A 500 50.22 -24.14 15.80
CA ARG A 500 51.44 -23.33 15.87
C ARG A 500 52.17 -23.36 14.53
N ALA A 501 52.98 -22.34 14.27
CA ALA A 501 53.86 -22.30 13.10
C ALA A 501 55.12 -23.21 13.24
N GLU A 502 54.95 -24.33 13.95
CA GLU A 502 55.98 -25.31 14.23
C GLU A 502 55.35 -26.69 14.45
N LEU A 503 56.09 -27.74 14.09
CA LEU A 503 55.75 -29.12 14.39
C LEU A 503 57.02 -29.91 14.65
N ALA A 504 57.02 -30.69 15.74
CA ALA A 504 58.03 -31.69 16.03
C ALA A 504 57.47 -33.07 15.68
N ILE A 505 58.25 -33.88 14.96
CA ILE A 505 57.89 -35.25 14.62
C ILE A 505 58.95 -36.21 15.15
N ASP A 506 58.56 -37.45 15.40
CA ASP A 506 59.53 -38.53 15.64
C ASP A 506 60.47 -38.67 14.45
N LYS A 507 61.77 -38.83 14.73
CA LYS A 507 62.79 -38.90 13.70
C LYS A 507 62.56 -40.11 12.80
N PRO A 508 62.38 -39.92 11.48
CA PRO A 508 62.16 -41.03 10.57
C PRO A 508 63.45 -41.85 10.40
N GLN A 509 63.33 -43.02 9.77
CA GLN A 509 64.51 -43.82 9.43
C GLN A 509 65.48 -43.02 8.54
N PRO A 510 66.80 -43.32 8.56
CA PRO A 510 67.74 -42.67 7.67
C PRO A 510 67.33 -42.80 6.19
N GLY A 511 67.28 -41.67 5.48
CA GLY A 511 66.72 -41.61 4.15
C GLY A 511 66.54 -40.19 3.62
N THR A 512 66.08 -40.11 2.37
CA THR A 512 65.70 -38.84 1.73
C THR A 512 64.19 -38.73 1.74
N TYR A 513 63.69 -37.61 2.26
CA TYR A 513 62.27 -37.31 2.38
C TYR A 513 61.93 -36.00 1.68
N TYR A 514 60.65 -35.82 1.38
CA TYR A 514 60.08 -34.59 0.83
C TYR A 514 59.03 -34.06 1.78
N ILE A 515 59.12 -32.77 2.12
CA ILE A 515 58.17 -32.08 3.00
C ILE A 515 57.37 -31.03 2.22
N ARG A 516 56.09 -30.90 2.56
CA ARG A 516 55.25 -29.75 2.20
C ARG A 516 54.36 -29.35 3.36
N VAL A 517 54.06 -28.05 3.45
CA VAL A 517 53.17 -27.49 4.46
C VAL A 517 52.11 -26.64 3.76
N ARG A 518 50.90 -26.58 4.33
CA ARG A 518 49.86 -25.62 3.92
C ARG A 518 49.17 -25.05 5.15
N ALA A 519 48.64 -23.84 5.00
CA ALA A 519 47.89 -23.14 6.05
C ALA A 519 46.38 -23.30 5.85
N PHE A 520 45.64 -23.20 6.94
CA PHE A 520 44.18 -23.17 6.99
C PHE A 520 43.72 -21.97 7.80
N ASP A 521 42.71 -21.26 7.32
CA ASP A 521 42.10 -20.19 8.10
C ASP A 521 41.02 -20.70 9.07
N ALA A 522 40.34 -19.78 9.74
CA ALA A 522 39.31 -20.09 10.73
C ALA A 522 38.02 -20.73 10.15
N ASP A 523 37.82 -20.70 8.83
CA ASP A 523 36.68 -21.35 8.16
C ASP A 523 37.09 -22.71 7.55
N ASP A 524 38.24 -23.26 7.97
CA ASP A 524 38.83 -24.49 7.42
C ASP A 524 39.19 -24.41 5.93
N TYR A 525 39.37 -23.20 5.39
CA TYR A 525 39.79 -23.05 4.00
C TYR A 525 41.28 -23.30 3.86
N ALA A 526 41.63 -24.25 2.98
CA ALA A 526 43.02 -24.63 2.74
C ALA A 526 43.70 -23.69 1.74
N GLY A 527 44.84 -23.13 2.13
CA GLY A 527 45.80 -22.54 1.21
C GLY A 527 46.46 -23.59 0.31
N GLU A 528 47.22 -23.12 -0.67
CA GLU A 528 48.03 -23.99 -1.50
C GLU A 528 49.17 -24.63 -0.71
N TRP A 529 49.61 -25.81 -1.15
CA TRP A 529 50.83 -26.43 -0.65
C TRP A 529 52.06 -25.60 -1.01
N THR A 530 53.05 -25.57 -0.11
CA THR A 530 54.42 -25.17 -0.45
C THR A 530 54.99 -26.08 -1.55
N ALA A 531 56.00 -25.58 -2.26
CA ALA A 531 56.79 -26.46 -3.12
C ALA A 531 57.42 -27.59 -2.27
N PRO A 532 57.51 -28.83 -2.80
CA PRO A 532 58.20 -29.92 -2.12
C PRO A 532 59.65 -29.54 -1.79
N GLN A 533 60.04 -29.62 -0.52
CA GLN A 533 61.42 -29.44 -0.10
C GLN A 533 62.05 -30.77 0.27
N GLN A 534 63.28 -31.02 -0.17
CA GLN A 534 64.01 -32.25 0.17
C GLN A 534 64.66 -32.11 1.56
N VAL A 535 64.50 -33.13 2.39
CA VAL A 535 65.11 -33.24 3.72
C VAL A 535 65.87 -34.56 3.79
N GLU A 536 67.14 -34.51 4.22
CA GLU A 536 67.95 -35.70 4.41
C GLU A 536 68.05 -36.04 5.90
N GLN A 537 67.64 -37.26 6.25
CA GLN A 537 67.88 -37.83 7.57
C GLN A 537 69.17 -38.65 7.52
N PRO A 538 70.29 -38.15 8.08
CA PRO A 538 71.57 -38.84 7.99
C PRO A 538 71.56 -40.16 8.78
N ILE A 539 72.41 -41.09 8.33
CA ILE A 539 72.71 -42.32 9.07
C ILE A 539 73.55 -41.94 10.30
N GLU A 540 73.02 -42.16 11.50
CA GLU A 540 73.81 -42.03 12.73
C GLU A 540 74.89 -43.10 12.77
N ASN A 541 76.10 -42.75 12.36
CA ASN A 541 77.24 -43.65 12.43
C ASN A 541 77.78 -43.72 13.88
N TRP A 542 77.35 -44.73 14.63
CA TRP A 542 77.91 -45.10 15.95
C TRP A 542 79.32 -45.74 15.88
N TRP A 543 79.97 -45.70 14.71
CA TRP A 543 81.27 -46.32 14.48
C TRP A 543 82.45 -45.75 15.31
N PRO A 544 82.50 -44.49 15.79
CA PRO A 544 83.65 -44.01 16.57
C PRO A 544 83.68 -44.51 18.04
N LEU A 545 82.59 -45.07 18.58
CA LEU A 545 82.54 -45.55 19.97
C LEU A 545 82.98 -47.01 20.14
N ILE A 546 82.86 -47.85 19.11
CA ILE A 546 83.29 -49.26 19.16
C ILE A 546 84.82 -49.37 19.05
N PHE A 547 85.48 -48.46 18.33
CA PHE A 547 86.94 -48.46 18.19
C PHE A 547 87.69 -47.85 19.39
N SER A 548 87.08 -46.99 20.20
CA SER A 548 87.69 -46.51 21.45
C SER A 548 87.62 -47.53 22.59
N GLY A 549 86.60 -48.40 22.61
CA GLY A 549 86.51 -49.52 23.56
C GLY A 549 87.49 -50.67 23.25
N ALA A 550 87.69 -51.01 21.97
CA ALA A 550 88.62 -52.06 21.56
C ALA A 550 90.11 -51.64 21.71
N ALA A 551 90.42 -50.34 21.62
CA ALA A 551 91.76 -49.82 21.89
C ALA A 551 92.11 -49.80 23.39
N ALA A 552 91.11 -49.69 24.28
CA ALA A 552 91.34 -49.76 25.73
C ALA A 552 91.57 -51.19 26.24
N LEU A 553 91.00 -52.21 25.57
CA LEU A 553 91.21 -53.62 25.91
C LEU A 553 92.49 -54.24 25.31
N LEU A 554 93.10 -53.60 24.30
CA LEU A 554 94.40 -53.99 23.74
C LEU A 554 95.61 -53.31 24.42
N LEU A 555 95.38 -52.40 25.38
CA LEU A 555 96.41 -51.77 26.21
C LEU A 555 96.49 -52.36 27.64
N MET A 556 95.72 -53.41 27.95
CA MET A 556 95.82 -54.19 29.20
C MET A 556 96.18 -55.67 28.96
N LEU A 557 97.03 -55.95 27.96
CA LEU A 557 97.72 -57.24 27.79
C LEU A 557 99.23 -57.04 27.91
#